data_AF-A0A397W1F1-F1
#
_entry.id   AF-A0A397W1F1-F1
#
_cell.length_a   1.000
_cell.length_b   1.000
_cell.length_c   1.000
_cell.angle_alpha   90.00
_cell.angle_beta   90.00
_cell.angle_gamma   90.00
#
_symmetry.space_group_name_H-M   'P 1'
#
loop_
_entity.id
_entity.type
_entity.pdbx_description
1 polymer ?
#
loop_
_entity_poly.entity_id
_entity_poly.type
_entity_poly.pdbx_seq_one_letter_code
_entity_poly.pdbx_strand_id
1 'polypeptide(L)'
;MGLNAPNANYFCLYCNCDAASRWDMDQVWTNTGNSKCTKKLALFPAIDQNNYIPDELHLLLRISDTLMECFFNDLTKKKEFEKQIKPNIEAAFKDLGVRFEFFKSTSSKWNWTSLMGTDKKKMLEKFPVAQFITGIRGENIEVLWREFYRLYKVLRQSQLTDQEIYQFKVDAENWVRAFCRPSQGFINSSLNFGHYRKADVTPYMHVFAKHIPLFMHQLKSKGLSLRIFSTSSIEKKNHSQVRLFFGGTTMGGGNKERTVVYDIMSFENRKLFYLISNTPKEITSRNINADNKENLSHSFNDPGQ
;
A
#
# COMPACT_ATOMS: atom_id res chain seq x y z
N MET A 1 -1.74 20.69 0.71
CA MET A 1 -0.72 21.35 -0.15
C MET A 1 -1.31 22.37 -1.12
N GLY A 2 -2.64 22.55 -1.20
CA GLY A 2 -3.21 23.54 -2.12
C GLY A 2 -3.07 23.18 -3.61
N LEU A 3 -2.85 21.89 -3.90
CA LEU A 3 -2.65 21.36 -5.23
C LEU A 3 -3.85 20.53 -5.69
N ASN A 4 -3.86 20.21 -6.98
CA ASN A 4 -4.91 19.47 -7.67
C ASN A 4 -5.11 18.08 -7.07
N ALA A 5 -6.31 17.54 -7.26
CA ALA A 5 -6.61 16.16 -6.89
C ALA A 5 -5.72 15.16 -7.67
N PRO A 6 -5.47 13.95 -7.13
CA PRO A 6 -4.63 12.94 -7.78
C PRO A 6 -5.10 12.50 -9.18
N ASN A 7 -6.36 12.75 -9.53
CA ASN A 7 -6.96 12.44 -10.83
C ASN A 7 -6.96 13.63 -11.82
N ALA A 8 -6.34 14.76 -11.45
CA ALA A 8 -6.23 15.89 -12.36
C ALA A 8 -5.22 15.61 -13.48
N ASN A 9 -5.33 16.35 -14.59
CA ASN A 9 -4.39 16.24 -15.70
C ASN A 9 -2.94 16.44 -15.23
N TYR A 10 -2.68 17.50 -14.47
CA TYR A 10 -1.40 17.74 -13.81
C TYR A 10 -1.46 17.26 -12.35
N PHE A 11 -1.29 15.94 -12.18
CA PHE A 11 -1.39 15.25 -10.88
C PHE A 11 -0.10 15.33 -10.03
N CYS A 12 1.06 15.48 -10.68
CA CYS A 12 2.34 15.31 -9.99
C CYS A 12 2.63 16.52 -9.10
N LEU A 13 3.07 16.28 -7.87
CA LEU A 13 3.45 17.36 -6.95
C LEU A 13 4.78 18.00 -7.40
N TYR A 14 5.67 17.21 -7.97
CA TYR A 14 7.09 17.54 -8.13
C TYR A 14 7.43 18.13 -9.50
N CYS A 15 6.60 17.92 -10.51
CA CYS A 15 6.84 18.42 -11.86
C CYS A 15 5.53 18.67 -12.62
N ASN A 16 5.64 19.24 -13.82
CA ASN A 16 4.51 19.55 -14.69
C ASN A 16 4.08 18.37 -15.58
N CYS A 17 4.30 17.12 -15.15
CA CYS A 17 3.84 15.94 -15.89
C CYS A 17 2.31 15.93 -15.98
N ASP A 18 1.82 15.85 -17.22
CA ASP A 18 0.42 15.61 -17.51
C ASP A 18 0.10 14.10 -17.51
N ALA A 19 -1.20 13.76 -17.51
CA ALA A 19 -1.65 12.39 -17.43
C ALA A 19 -1.31 11.55 -18.68
N ALA A 20 -1.19 12.17 -19.86
CA ALA A 20 -0.89 11.47 -21.11
C ALA A 20 0.60 11.19 -21.30
N SER A 21 1.47 12.05 -20.77
CA SER A 21 2.94 11.91 -20.84
C SER A 21 3.54 11.06 -19.72
N ARG A 22 2.70 10.51 -18.85
CA ARG A 22 3.12 9.92 -17.58
C ARG A 22 4.00 8.68 -17.65
N TRP A 23 3.78 7.90 -18.70
CA TRP A 23 4.51 6.68 -19.02
C TRP A 23 5.87 6.99 -19.66
N ASP A 24 6.09 8.23 -20.11
CA ASP A 24 7.26 8.63 -20.87
C ASP A 24 8.47 8.78 -19.95
N MET A 25 9.34 7.77 -20.01
CA MET A 25 10.58 7.72 -19.24
C MET A 25 11.75 8.38 -19.97
N ASP A 26 11.56 8.88 -21.19
CA ASP A 26 12.61 9.55 -21.97
C ASP A 26 12.54 11.07 -21.79
N GLN A 27 11.38 11.57 -21.37
CA GLN A 27 11.23 12.95 -20.91
C GLN A 27 11.98 13.23 -19.59
N VAL A 28 12.57 14.42 -19.53
CA VAL A 28 13.24 14.96 -18.34
C VAL A 28 12.20 15.68 -17.48
N TRP A 29 11.97 15.15 -16.29
CA TRP A 29 11.02 15.70 -15.32
C TRP A 29 11.78 16.33 -14.15
N THR A 30 12.05 17.63 -14.24
CA THR A 30 12.75 18.36 -13.17
C THR A 30 11.85 18.55 -11.95
N ASN A 31 12.42 18.39 -10.75
CA ASN A 31 11.70 18.60 -9.48
C ASN A 31 11.64 20.10 -9.13
N THR A 32 10.94 20.88 -9.96
CA THR A 32 10.72 22.33 -9.79
C THR A 32 9.34 22.65 -9.22
N GLY A 33 8.61 21.60 -8.82
CA GLY A 33 7.21 21.68 -8.48
C GLY A 33 6.28 21.79 -9.68
N ASN A 34 4.99 21.82 -9.39
CA ASN A 34 3.93 21.89 -10.40
C ASN A 34 3.38 23.32 -10.48
N SER A 35 3.74 24.03 -11.56
CA SER A 35 3.26 25.37 -11.88
C SER A 35 1.98 25.37 -12.73
N LYS A 36 1.59 24.21 -13.28
CA LYS A 36 0.37 24.04 -14.08
C LYS A 36 -0.88 23.80 -13.24
N CYS A 37 -0.71 23.61 -11.94
CA CYS A 37 -1.79 23.45 -10.99
C CYS A 37 -2.37 24.80 -10.52
N THR A 38 -3.70 24.91 -10.44
CA THR A 38 -4.34 26.05 -9.78
C THR A 38 -4.01 26.01 -8.29
N LYS A 39 -3.10 26.88 -7.84
CA LYS A 39 -2.62 26.90 -6.45
C LYS A 39 -3.69 27.48 -5.54
N LYS A 40 -4.29 26.64 -4.70
CA LYS A 40 -4.98 27.09 -3.49
C LYS A 40 -3.92 27.37 -2.42
N LEU A 41 -4.27 28.16 -1.40
CA LEU A 41 -3.37 28.40 -0.28
C LEU A 41 -2.94 27.06 0.34
N ALA A 42 -1.63 26.88 0.51
CA ALA A 42 -1.12 25.67 1.14
C ALA A 42 -1.57 25.60 2.59
N LEU A 43 -2.03 24.42 3.02
CA LEU A 43 -2.45 24.19 4.41
C LEU A 43 -1.31 24.39 5.42
N PHE A 44 -0.07 24.13 5.00
CA PHE A 44 1.14 24.30 5.80
C PHE A 44 2.19 25.09 4.99
N PRO A 45 2.08 26.42 4.91
CA PRO A 45 3.00 27.24 4.11
C PRO A 45 4.42 27.26 4.68
N ALA A 46 4.61 26.87 5.94
CA ALA A 46 5.90 26.80 6.61
C ALA A 46 6.78 25.62 6.11
N ILE A 47 6.22 24.62 5.43
CA ILE A 47 6.97 23.46 4.95
C ILE A 47 7.28 23.67 3.46
N ASP A 48 8.57 23.83 3.17
CA ASP A 48 9.08 23.93 1.80
C ASP A 48 8.77 22.67 0.99
N GLN A 49 8.48 22.84 -0.29
CA GLN A 49 8.10 21.77 -1.20
C GLN A 49 9.18 20.68 -1.35
N ASN A 50 10.46 21.03 -1.23
CA ASN A 50 11.55 20.05 -1.25
C ASN A 50 11.51 19.09 -0.05
N ASN A 51 10.73 19.40 0.98
CA ASN A 51 10.51 18.54 2.14
C ASN A 51 9.22 17.70 2.03
N TYR A 52 8.50 17.76 0.90
CA TYR A 52 7.37 16.86 0.63
C TYR A 52 7.92 15.52 0.12
N ILE A 53 8.28 14.65 1.06
CA ILE A 53 8.90 13.36 0.76
C ILE A 53 7.80 12.35 0.38
N PRO A 54 7.94 11.63 -0.74
CA PRO A 54 7.01 10.57 -1.09
C PRO A 54 6.95 9.46 -0.03
N ASP A 55 5.74 8.98 0.24
CA ASP A 55 5.51 7.91 1.20
C ASP A 55 5.87 6.53 0.61
N GLU A 56 6.89 5.90 1.19
CA GLU A 56 7.38 4.56 0.83
C GLU A 56 6.33 3.45 0.96
N LEU A 57 5.50 3.48 2.01
CA LEU A 57 4.47 2.47 2.20
C LEU A 57 3.38 2.63 1.14
N HIS A 58 2.92 3.85 0.88
CA HIS A 58 1.88 4.08 -0.12
C HIS A 58 2.35 3.78 -1.55
N LEU A 59 3.65 3.97 -1.85
CA LEU A 59 4.24 3.51 -3.12
C LEU A 59 4.09 1.99 -3.28
N LEU A 60 4.43 1.21 -2.25
CA LEU A 60 4.21 -0.23 -2.25
C LEU A 60 2.73 -0.57 -2.48
N LEU A 61 1.85 -0.01 -1.65
CA LEU A 61 0.44 -0.38 -1.65
C LEU A 61 -0.20 -0.11 -3.02
N ARG A 62 -0.03 1.11 -3.53
CA ARG A 62 -0.70 1.59 -4.74
C ARG A 62 -0.16 0.96 -6.01
N ILE A 63 1.16 0.77 -6.12
CA ILE A 63 1.73 0.10 -7.28
C ILE A 63 1.36 -1.38 -7.28
N SER A 64 1.36 -2.04 -6.11
CA SER A 64 0.89 -3.43 -6.00
C SER A 64 -0.59 -3.56 -6.39
N ASP A 65 -1.44 -2.61 -5.99
CA ASP A 65 -2.85 -2.59 -6.42
C ASP A 65 -2.97 -2.49 -7.94
N THR A 66 -2.16 -1.64 -8.58
CA THR A 66 -2.15 -1.52 -10.04
C THR A 66 -1.77 -2.83 -10.72
N LEU A 67 -0.72 -3.49 -10.23
CA LEU A 67 -0.26 -4.77 -10.78
C LEU A 67 -1.35 -5.85 -10.65
N MET A 68 -1.99 -5.94 -9.48
CA MET A 68 -3.11 -6.85 -9.24
C MET A 68 -4.31 -6.54 -10.11
N GLU A 69 -4.71 -5.27 -10.19
CA GLU A 69 -5.86 -4.83 -11.00
C GLU A 69 -5.65 -5.15 -12.47
N CYS A 70 -4.47 -4.87 -13.02
CA CYS A 70 -4.16 -5.19 -14.41
C CYS A 70 -4.18 -6.71 -14.65
N PHE A 71 -3.58 -7.49 -13.75
CA PHE A 71 -3.57 -8.95 -13.84
C PHE A 71 -4.97 -9.56 -13.74
N PHE A 72 -5.78 -9.17 -12.75
CA PHE A 72 -7.13 -9.71 -12.58
C PHE A 72 -8.09 -9.21 -13.66
N ASN A 73 -7.93 -8.01 -14.19
CA ASN A 73 -8.70 -7.53 -15.33
C ASN A 73 -8.43 -8.35 -16.60
N ASP A 74 -7.24 -8.93 -16.77
CA ASP A 74 -6.97 -9.87 -17.86
C ASP A 74 -7.67 -11.21 -17.63
N LEU A 75 -7.66 -11.71 -16.40
CA LEU A 75 -8.20 -13.02 -16.07
C LEU A 75 -9.73 -13.03 -16.02
N THR A 76 -10.35 -11.99 -15.49
CA THR A 76 -11.82 -11.86 -15.37
C THR A 76 -12.54 -11.80 -16.71
N LYS A 77 -11.83 -11.45 -17.80
CA LYS A 77 -12.36 -11.46 -19.17
C LYS A 77 -12.46 -12.86 -19.78
N LYS A 78 -11.78 -13.85 -19.20
CA LYS A 78 -11.76 -15.23 -19.71
C LYS A 78 -13.06 -15.95 -19.36
N LYS A 79 -13.58 -16.76 -20.28
CA LYS A 79 -14.87 -17.48 -20.09
C LYS A 79 -14.80 -18.49 -18.96
N GLU A 80 -13.64 -19.07 -18.75
CA GLU A 80 -13.32 -20.06 -17.73
C GLU A 80 -13.00 -19.45 -16.35
N PHE A 81 -13.11 -18.11 -16.20
CA PHE A 81 -12.72 -17.41 -14.97
C PHE A 81 -13.43 -17.95 -13.73
N GLU A 82 -14.76 -17.91 -13.72
CA GLU A 82 -15.56 -18.24 -12.52
C GLU A 82 -15.44 -19.70 -12.11
N LYS A 83 -15.30 -20.62 -13.08
CA LYS A 83 -15.29 -22.07 -12.84
C LYS A 83 -13.90 -22.66 -12.58
N GLN A 84 -12.85 -22.10 -13.17
CA GLN A 84 -11.51 -22.71 -13.15
C GLN A 84 -10.44 -21.76 -12.60
N ILE A 85 -10.35 -20.53 -13.13
CA ILE A 85 -9.24 -19.63 -12.78
C ILE A 85 -9.41 -19.09 -11.35
N LYS A 86 -10.63 -18.67 -11.00
CA LYS A 86 -10.96 -18.14 -9.66
C LYS A 86 -10.51 -19.09 -8.53
N PRO A 87 -10.97 -20.35 -8.46
CA PRO A 87 -10.58 -21.25 -7.37
C PRO A 87 -9.07 -21.52 -7.35
N ASN A 88 -8.40 -21.57 -8.51
CA ASN A 88 -6.96 -21.78 -8.59
C ASN A 88 -6.16 -20.58 -8.05
N ILE A 89 -6.61 -19.35 -8.30
CA ILE A 89 -5.98 -18.14 -7.72
C ILE A 89 -6.17 -18.12 -6.21
N GLU A 90 -7.39 -18.38 -5.73
CA GLU A 90 -7.69 -18.39 -4.29
C GLU A 90 -6.86 -19.47 -3.57
N ALA A 91 -6.69 -20.64 -4.18
CA ALA A 91 -5.78 -21.68 -3.70
C ALA A 91 -4.32 -21.21 -3.65
N ALA A 92 -3.81 -20.59 -4.72
CA ALA A 92 -2.44 -20.07 -4.76
C ALA A 92 -2.18 -19.01 -3.68
N PHE A 93 -3.15 -18.14 -3.37
CA PHE A 93 -3.02 -17.21 -2.24
C PHE A 93 -3.06 -17.92 -0.89
N LYS A 94 -3.92 -18.93 -0.74
CA LYS A 94 -4.00 -19.75 0.47
C LYS A 94 -2.68 -20.46 0.75
N ASP A 95 -2.00 -20.98 -0.27
CA ASP A 95 -0.69 -21.63 -0.14
C ASP A 95 0.42 -20.65 0.31
N LEU A 96 0.26 -19.36 0.01
CA LEU A 96 1.11 -18.29 0.53
C LEU A 96 0.76 -17.85 1.97
N GLY A 97 -0.26 -18.47 2.57
CA GLY A 97 -0.81 -18.07 3.86
C GLY A 97 -1.44 -16.68 3.82
N VAL A 98 -2.11 -16.34 2.72
CA VAL A 98 -2.83 -15.08 2.52
C VAL A 98 -4.31 -15.40 2.34
N ARG A 99 -5.17 -14.77 3.14
CA ARG A 99 -6.62 -14.89 2.96
C ARG A 99 -7.06 -14.01 1.80
N PHE A 100 -7.56 -14.61 0.74
CA PHE A 100 -7.96 -13.91 -0.47
C PHE A 100 -9.14 -14.61 -1.14
N GLU A 101 -10.16 -13.84 -1.48
CA GLU A 101 -11.39 -14.32 -2.13
C GLU A 101 -11.88 -13.30 -3.16
N PHE A 102 -12.41 -13.79 -4.29
CA PHE A 102 -13.16 -12.99 -5.25
C PHE A 102 -14.65 -13.01 -4.93
N PHE A 103 -15.27 -11.85 -5.02
CA PHE A 103 -16.71 -11.64 -4.81
C PHE A 103 -17.29 -10.70 -5.85
N LYS A 104 -18.60 -10.80 -6.11
CA LYS A 104 -19.31 -9.86 -6.98
C LYS A 104 -19.82 -8.69 -6.14
N SER A 105 -19.62 -7.45 -6.60
CA SER A 105 -20.28 -6.28 -6.02
C SER A 105 -21.77 -6.26 -6.37
N THR A 106 -22.51 -5.33 -5.76
CA THR A 106 -23.90 -5.02 -6.12
C THR A 106 -24.09 -4.73 -7.61
N SER A 107 -23.05 -4.24 -8.29
CA SER A 107 -23.03 -3.99 -9.74
C SER A 107 -22.65 -5.20 -10.60
N SER A 108 -22.63 -6.42 -10.05
CA SER A 108 -22.16 -7.67 -10.70
C SER A 108 -20.72 -7.63 -11.22
N LYS A 109 -19.92 -6.65 -10.79
CA LYS A 109 -18.50 -6.58 -11.13
C LYS A 109 -17.70 -7.44 -10.15
N TRP A 110 -16.72 -8.17 -10.67
CA TRP A 110 -15.77 -8.88 -9.82
C TRP A 110 -14.92 -7.91 -9.02
N ASN A 111 -14.83 -8.18 -7.73
CA ASN A 111 -13.97 -7.53 -6.76
C ASN A 111 -13.25 -8.62 -5.96
N TRP A 112 -12.26 -8.21 -5.17
CA TRP A 112 -11.42 -9.14 -4.40
C TRP A 112 -11.05 -8.56 -3.04
N THR A 113 -10.61 -9.44 -2.14
CA THR A 113 -10.10 -9.04 -0.84
C THR A 113 -8.93 -8.06 -0.99
N SER A 114 -9.01 -6.91 -0.33
CA SER A 114 -7.89 -5.96 -0.26
C SER A 114 -6.75 -6.55 0.57
N LEU A 115 -5.53 -6.50 0.05
CA LEU A 115 -4.36 -7.06 0.71
C LEU A 115 -3.64 -6.02 1.56
N MET A 116 -3.21 -6.43 2.76
CA MET A 116 -2.38 -5.60 3.63
C MET A 116 -0.93 -5.54 3.13
N GLY A 117 -0.15 -4.58 3.63
CA GLY A 117 1.23 -4.39 3.21
C GLY A 117 2.13 -5.62 3.38
N THR A 118 1.89 -6.47 4.39
CA THR A 118 2.62 -7.74 4.55
C THR A 118 2.27 -8.77 3.49
N ASP A 119 0.98 -8.88 3.15
CA ASP A 119 0.50 -9.85 2.18
C ASP A 119 0.85 -9.44 0.75
N LYS A 120 0.82 -8.14 0.45
CA LYS A 120 1.35 -7.59 -0.80
C LYS A 120 2.82 -7.94 -1.02
N LYS A 121 3.65 -7.89 0.02
CA LYS A 121 5.07 -8.30 -0.08
C LYS A 121 5.22 -9.78 -0.42
N LYS A 122 4.49 -10.66 0.27
CA LYS A 122 4.47 -12.10 -0.03
C LYS A 122 4.02 -12.38 -1.46
N MET A 123 2.95 -11.70 -1.88
CA MET A 123 2.40 -11.82 -3.22
C MET A 123 3.42 -11.39 -4.28
N LEU A 124 3.99 -10.20 -4.16
CA LEU A 124 4.99 -9.71 -5.11
C LEU A 124 6.24 -10.60 -5.17
N GLU A 125 6.59 -11.26 -4.07
CA GLU A 125 7.76 -12.13 -3.98
C GLU A 125 7.50 -13.55 -4.52
N LYS A 126 6.30 -14.11 -4.32
CA LYS A 126 6.08 -15.56 -4.47
C LYS A 126 4.86 -15.96 -5.29
N PHE A 127 3.92 -15.04 -5.57
CA PHE A 127 2.71 -15.41 -6.31
C PHE A 127 3.05 -15.85 -7.75
N PRO A 128 2.62 -17.04 -8.21
CA PRO A 128 3.07 -17.63 -9.46
C PRO A 128 2.25 -17.12 -10.66
N VAL A 129 2.47 -15.86 -11.06
CA VAL A 129 1.76 -15.18 -12.15
C VAL A 129 1.78 -16.00 -13.45
N ALA A 130 2.92 -16.61 -13.79
CA ALA A 130 3.11 -17.35 -15.02
C ALA A 130 2.19 -18.59 -15.14
N GLN A 131 1.65 -19.11 -14.03
CA GLN A 131 0.70 -20.22 -14.07
C GLN A 131 -0.67 -19.82 -14.64
N PHE A 132 -1.02 -18.54 -14.64
CA PHE A 132 -2.36 -18.05 -15.01
C PHE A 132 -2.42 -17.34 -16.36
N ILE A 133 -1.25 -16.95 -16.89
CA ILE A 133 -1.10 -16.30 -18.19
C ILE A 133 -0.18 -17.16 -19.05
N THR A 134 -0.70 -17.64 -20.18
CA THR A 134 0.01 -18.57 -21.05
C THR A 134 1.17 -17.90 -21.80
N GLY A 135 2.23 -18.67 -22.02
CA GLY A 135 3.39 -18.29 -22.82
C GLY A 135 4.29 -17.22 -22.17
N ILE A 136 5.23 -16.72 -22.96
CA ILE A 136 6.27 -15.76 -22.54
C ILE A 136 5.71 -14.50 -21.87
N ARG A 137 4.45 -14.13 -22.16
CA ARG A 137 3.79 -12.99 -21.52
C ARG A 137 3.63 -13.21 -20.02
N GLY A 138 3.25 -14.41 -19.57
CA GLY A 138 3.08 -14.72 -18.16
C GLY A 138 4.39 -14.63 -17.39
N GLU A 139 5.45 -15.21 -17.95
CA GLU A 139 6.81 -15.16 -17.41
C GLU A 139 7.31 -13.72 -17.27
N ASN A 140 7.12 -12.90 -18.31
CA ASN A 140 7.53 -11.50 -18.28
C ASN A 140 6.75 -10.66 -17.24
N ILE A 141 5.45 -10.91 -17.06
CA ILE A 141 4.66 -10.23 -16.02
C ILE A 141 5.12 -10.70 -14.63
N GLU A 142 5.45 -11.97 -14.47
CA GLU A 142 6.01 -12.46 -13.21
C GLU A 142 7.33 -11.75 -12.88
N VAL A 143 8.25 -11.67 -13.84
CA VAL A 143 9.51 -10.91 -13.71
C VAL A 143 9.22 -9.45 -13.35
N LEU A 144 8.23 -8.83 -13.98
CA LEU A 144 7.82 -7.45 -13.68
C LEU A 144 7.40 -7.27 -12.20
N TRP A 145 6.70 -8.25 -11.61
CA TRP A 145 6.33 -8.23 -10.20
C TRP A 145 7.55 -8.41 -9.28
N ARG A 146 8.45 -9.35 -9.63
CA ARG A 146 9.70 -9.59 -8.88
C ARG A 146 10.61 -8.37 -8.92
N GLU A 147 10.75 -7.72 -10.07
CA GLU A 147 11.58 -6.52 -10.24
C GLU A 147 11.03 -5.34 -9.46
N PHE A 148 9.71 -5.13 -9.44
CA PHE A 148 9.13 -4.11 -8.57
C PHE A 148 9.48 -4.37 -7.09
N TYR A 149 9.35 -5.62 -6.64
CA TYR A 149 9.69 -5.97 -5.26
C TYR A 149 11.19 -5.81 -4.96
N ARG A 150 12.07 -6.16 -5.91
CA ARG A 150 13.51 -5.93 -5.79
C ARG A 150 13.81 -4.45 -5.59
N LEU A 151 13.26 -3.58 -6.44
CA LEU A 151 13.42 -2.13 -6.33
C LEU A 151 12.86 -1.60 -5.01
N TYR A 152 11.70 -2.09 -4.58
CA TYR A 152 11.13 -1.75 -3.28
C TYR A 152 12.03 -2.17 -2.10
N LYS A 153 12.77 -3.29 -2.20
CA LYS A 153 13.76 -3.66 -1.17
C LYS A 153 14.93 -2.68 -1.12
N VAL A 154 15.42 -2.23 -2.28
CA VAL A 154 16.48 -1.19 -2.37
C VAL A 154 16.02 0.12 -1.74
N LEU A 155 14.78 0.54 -2.03
CA LEU A 155 14.15 1.73 -1.44
C LEU A 155 14.20 1.78 0.10
N ARG A 156 14.19 0.61 0.75
CA ARG A 156 14.16 0.46 2.21
C ARG A 156 15.54 0.34 2.86
N GLN A 157 16.60 0.29 2.07
CA GLN A 157 17.96 0.23 2.59
C GLN A 157 18.27 1.54 3.35
N SER A 158 18.96 1.40 4.48
CA SER A 158 19.28 2.53 5.36
C SER A 158 20.39 3.41 4.82
N GLN A 159 21.29 2.83 4.01
CA GLN A 159 22.44 3.50 3.41
C GLN A 159 22.56 3.03 1.97
N LEU A 160 22.67 3.99 1.05
CA LEU A 160 22.84 3.76 -0.38
C LEU A 160 24.01 4.61 -0.90
N THR A 161 24.85 4.02 -1.73
CA THR A 161 25.89 4.71 -2.48
C THR A 161 25.29 5.48 -3.65
N ASP A 162 26.03 6.45 -4.23
CA ASP A 162 25.52 7.18 -5.41
C ASP A 162 25.35 6.25 -6.62
N GLN A 163 26.20 5.23 -6.73
CA GLN A 163 26.09 4.22 -7.77
C GLN A 163 24.81 3.37 -7.62
N GLU A 164 24.46 2.98 -6.39
CA GLU A 164 23.21 2.24 -6.14
C GLU A 164 21.97 3.11 -6.42
N ILE A 165 22.01 4.40 -6.07
CA ILE A 165 20.91 5.34 -6.38
C ILE A 165 20.79 5.53 -7.90
N TYR A 166 21.91 5.67 -8.60
CA TYR A 166 21.92 5.75 -10.06
C TYR A 166 21.36 4.48 -10.70
N GLN A 167 21.78 3.30 -10.23
CA GLN A 167 21.26 2.03 -10.73
C GLN A 167 19.77 1.88 -10.44
N PHE A 168 19.31 2.27 -9.25
CA PHE A 168 17.89 2.29 -8.91
C PHE A 168 17.09 3.16 -9.89
N LYS A 169 17.59 4.36 -10.24
CA LYS A 169 16.94 5.22 -11.24
C LYS A 169 16.79 4.50 -12.58
N VAL A 170 17.88 3.96 -13.11
CA VAL A 170 17.90 3.27 -14.41
C VAL A 170 16.93 2.09 -14.40
N ASP A 171 16.99 1.26 -13.37
CA ASP A 171 16.14 0.09 -13.23
C ASP A 171 14.66 0.46 -13.08
N ALA A 172 14.35 1.50 -12.29
CA ALA A 172 12.97 1.95 -12.09
C ALA A 172 12.35 2.53 -13.37
N GLU A 173 13.11 3.29 -14.15
CA GLU A 173 12.66 3.77 -15.46
C GLU A 173 12.45 2.60 -16.43
N ASN A 174 13.40 1.65 -16.49
CA ASN A 174 13.27 0.45 -17.31
C ASN A 174 12.09 -0.43 -16.89
N TRP A 175 11.80 -0.50 -15.59
CA TRP A 175 10.63 -1.21 -15.08
C TRP A 175 9.32 -0.58 -15.57
N VAL A 176 9.21 0.76 -15.60
CA VAL A 176 8.03 1.43 -16.19
C VAL A 176 7.94 1.20 -17.70
N ARG A 177 9.08 1.25 -18.43
CA ARG A 177 9.12 0.91 -19.86
C ARG A 177 8.66 -0.52 -20.11
N ALA A 178 9.12 -1.47 -19.29
CA ALA A 178 8.70 -2.87 -19.36
C ALA A 178 7.20 -3.02 -19.06
N PHE A 179 6.69 -2.35 -18.02
CA PHE A 179 5.27 -2.40 -17.67
C PHE A 179 4.35 -2.03 -18.84
N CYS A 180 4.68 -0.96 -19.58
CA CYS A 180 3.86 -0.46 -20.69
C CYS A 180 4.42 -0.78 -22.09
N ARG A 181 5.25 -1.83 -22.20
CA ARG A 181 5.84 -2.25 -23.47
C ARG A 181 4.75 -2.54 -24.51
N PRO A 182 4.80 -1.93 -25.71
CA PRO A 182 3.80 -2.18 -26.75
C PRO A 182 3.91 -3.60 -27.27
N SER A 183 2.80 -4.13 -27.79
CA SER A 183 2.83 -5.38 -28.54
C SER A 183 3.73 -5.23 -29.78
N GLN A 184 4.61 -6.19 -30.02
CA GLN A 184 5.48 -6.24 -31.20
C GLN A 184 5.09 -7.44 -32.06
N GLY A 185 4.81 -7.21 -33.34
CA GLY A 185 4.57 -8.28 -34.31
C GLY A 185 4.39 -7.72 -35.72
N PHE A 186 5.03 -8.39 -36.69
CA PHE A 186 4.65 -8.30 -38.10
C PHE A 186 3.59 -9.37 -38.39
N ILE A 187 2.84 -9.20 -39.48
CA ILE A 187 1.67 -10.04 -39.88
C ILE A 187 1.99 -11.55 -39.92
N ASN A 188 3.27 -11.96 -39.94
CA ASN A 188 3.72 -13.34 -40.11
C ASN A 188 4.62 -13.91 -38.99
N SER A 189 4.72 -13.26 -37.81
CA SER A 189 5.49 -13.82 -36.67
C SER A 189 4.64 -13.93 -35.40
N SER A 190 5.02 -14.83 -34.48
CA SER A 190 4.44 -14.95 -33.14
C SER A 190 4.29 -13.56 -32.49
N LEU A 191 3.04 -13.18 -32.23
CA LEU A 191 2.70 -11.86 -31.70
C LEU A 191 3.24 -11.73 -30.26
N ASN A 192 4.26 -10.91 -30.04
CA ASN A 192 4.71 -10.57 -28.70
C ASN A 192 3.73 -9.55 -28.12
N PHE A 193 2.70 -10.04 -27.42
CA PHE A 193 1.75 -9.16 -26.73
C PHE A 193 2.46 -8.27 -25.70
N GLY A 194 2.13 -6.98 -25.72
CA GLY A 194 2.52 -6.05 -24.68
C GLY A 194 1.97 -6.45 -23.32
N HIS A 195 2.58 -5.95 -22.25
CA HIS A 195 2.18 -6.31 -20.88
C HIS A 195 0.92 -5.55 -20.50
N TYR A 196 1.02 -4.23 -20.30
CA TYR A 196 -0.09 -3.35 -19.96
C TYR A 196 -0.08 -2.07 -20.79
N ARG A 197 -1.15 -1.27 -20.72
CA ARG A 197 -1.26 -0.06 -21.53
C ARG A 197 -0.48 1.09 -20.88
N LYS A 198 -0.04 2.03 -21.70
CA LYS A 198 0.52 3.32 -21.25
C LYS A 198 -0.42 4.07 -20.29
N ALA A 199 -1.73 3.98 -20.52
CA ALA A 199 -2.76 4.58 -19.67
C ALA A 199 -2.89 3.91 -18.29
N ASP A 200 -2.39 2.69 -18.11
CA ASP A 200 -2.43 1.97 -16.83
C ASP A 200 -1.29 2.41 -15.88
N VAL A 201 -0.36 3.24 -16.37
CA VAL A 201 0.70 3.81 -15.54
C VAL A 201 0.08 4.88 -14.62
N THR A 202 0.08 4.67 -13.28
CA THR A 202 -0.77 5.39 -12.27
C THR A 202 -0.54 6.88 -11.92
N PRO A 203 -0.55 7.39 -10.67
CA PRO A 203 0.34 8.50 -10.22
C PRO A 203 1.65 8.06 -9.57
N TYR A 204 1.62 6.92 -8.91
CA TYR A 204 2.70 6.43 -8.06
C TYR A 204 3.91 5.92 -8.86
N MET A 205 3.71 5.24 -9.99
CA MET A 205 4.84 4.73 -10.80
C MET A 205 5.73 5.83 -11.40
N HIS A 206 5.17 6.97 -11.84
CA HIS A 206 5.96 8.13 -12.27
C HIS A 206 6.80 8.68 -11.13
N VAL A 207 6.19 8.88 -9.95
CA VAL A 207 6.92 9.36 -8.76
C VAL A 207 8.02 8.37 -8.38
N PHE A 208 7.74 7.08 -8.45
CA PHE A 208 8.67 6.00 -8.19
C PHE A 208 9.89 6.03 -9.12
N ALA A 209 9.70 6.21 -10.43
CA ALA A 209 10.80 6.20 -11.39
C ALA A 209 11.55 7.54 -11.48
N LYS A 210 10.81 8.67 -11.47
CA LYS A 210 11.37 9.99 -11.80
C LYS A 210 11.77 10.83 -10.59
N HIS A 211 11.09 10.67 -9.46
CA HIS A 211 11.27 11.57 -8.31
C HIS A 211 11.97 10.90 -7.13
N ILE A 212 11.73 9.60 -6.89
CA ILE A 212 12.38 8.87 -5.78
C ILE A 212 13.92 8.94 -5.82
N PRO A 213 14.61 8.74 -6.96
CA PRO A 213 16.07 8.83 -6.98
C PRO A 213 16.60 10.21 -6.54
N LEU A 214 15.87 11.28 -6.87
CA LEU A 214 16.22 12.64 -6.45
C LEU A 214 16.11 12.78 -4.93
N PHE A 215 15.04 12.27 -4.34
CA PHE A 215 14.87 12.26 -2.88
C PHE A 215 15.87 11.35 -2.17
N MET A 216 16.28 10.24 -2.79
CA MET A 216 17.36 9.39 -2.26
C MET A 216 18.66 10.18 -2.13
N HIS A 217 19.07 10.93 -3.17
CA HIS A 217 20.26 11.79 -3.10
C HIS A 217 20.13 12.89 -2.04
N GLN A 218 18.99 13.59 -2.01
CA GLN A 218 18.75 14.67 -1.04
C GLN A 218 18.75 14.19 0.42
N LEU A 219 18.21 13.00 0.68
CA LEU A 219 18.20 12.43 2.02
C LEU A 219 19.58 11.89 2.41
N LYS A 220 20.28 11.25 1.46
CA LYS A 220 21.65 10.79 1.67
C LYS A 220 22.58 11.94 2.06
N SER A 221 22.49 13.11 1.39
CA SER A 221 23.32 14.27 1.74
C SER A 221 23.06 14.81 3.16
N LYS A 222 21.93 14.45 3.77
CA LYS A 222 21.55 14.77 5.15
C LYS A 222 21.81 13.62 6.13
N GLY A 223 22.41 12.50 5.68
CA GLY A 223 22.60 11.30 6.49
C GLY A 223 21.30 10.53 6.79
N LEU A 224 20.25 10.73 6.00
CA LEU A 224 18.92 10.15 6.16
C LEU A 224 18.59 9.16 5.04
N SER A 225 17.54 8.37 5.22
CA SER A 225 16.99 7.47 4.20
C SER A 225 15.47 7.58 4.12
N LEU A 226 14.89 7.18 2.98
CA LEU A 226 13.45 7.23 2.74
C LEU A 226 12.65 6.42 3.77
N ARG A 227 13.22 5.33 4.29
CA ARG A 227 12.58 4.47 5.28
C ARG A 227 12.19 5.23 6.56
N ILE A 228 12.95 6.26 6.96
CA ILE A 228 12.69 7.04 8.17
C ILE A 228 11.37 7.83 8.05
N PHE A 229 11.00 8.22 6.83
CA PHE A 229 9.80 9.00 6.53
C PHE A 229 8.58 8.13 6.17
N SER A 230 8.70 6.80 6.32
CA SER A 230 7.59 5.87 6.08
C SER A 230 6.48 6.06 7.11
N THR A 231 5.23 6.11 6.66
CA THR A 231 4.04 6.19 7.53
C THR A 231 3.66 4.84 8.14
N SER A 232 4.41 3.78 7.87
CA SER A 232 4.10 2.41 8.33
C SER A 232 3.88 2.28 9.84
N SER A 233 4.61 3.02 10.66
CA SER A 233 4.42 3.03 12.12
C SER A 233 3.07 3.63 12.52
N ILE A 234 2.64 4.68 11.82
CA ILE A 234 1.36 5.37 12.05
C ILE A 234 0.22 4.44 11.65
N GLU A 235 0.29 3.83 10.46
CA GLU A 235 -0.72 2.87 9.97
C GLU A 235 -0.84 1.66 10.90
N LYS A 236 0.28 1.13 11.39
CA LYS A 236 0.28 0.01 12.35
C LYS A 236 -0.37 0.39 13.68
N LYS A 237 -0.12 1.61 14.17
CA LYS A 237 -0.75 2.12 15.39
C LYS A 237 -2.26 2.29 15.19
N ASN A 238 -2.66 2.92 14.09
CA ASN A 238 -4.06 3.08 13.71
C ASN A 238 -4.77 1.73 13.60
N HIS A 239 -4.19 0.76 12.88
CA HIS A 239 -4.74 -0.59 12.76
C HIS A 239 -4.91 -1.28 14.13
N SER A 240 -3.91 -1.14 15.02
CA SER A 240 -3.97 -1.72 16.36
C SER A 240 -5.08 -1.06 17.20
N GLN A 241 -5.24 0.25 17.10
CA GLN A 241 -6.29 0.99 17.80
C GLN A 241 -7.68 0.62 17.25
N VAL A 242 -7.85 0.58 15.93
CA VAL A 242 -9.09 0.10 15.29
C VAL A 242 -9.42 -1.30 15.79
N ARG A 243 -8.47 -2.23 15.75
CA ARG A 243 -8.70 -3.61 16.21
C ARG A 243 -9.07 -3.69 17.70
N LEU A 244 -8.38 -2.97 18.57
CA LEU A 244 -8.57 -3.04 20.02
C LEU A 244 -9.84 -2.35 20.51
N PHE A 245 -10.16 -1.18 19.94
CA PHE A 245 -11.21 -0.30 20.47
C PHE A 245 -12.47 -0.27 19.60
N PHE A 246 -12.35 -0.60 18.31
CA PHE A 246 -13.45 -0.54 17.34
C PHE A 246 -13.79 -1.91 16.73
N GLY A 247 -12.85 -2.87 16.76
CA GLY A 247 -13.05 -4.23 16.23
C GLY A 247 -13.98 -5.10 17.07
N GLY A 248 -14.26 -4.69 18.31
CA GLY A 248 -15.21 -5.35 19.22
C GLY A 248 -16.49 -4.57 19.50
N THR A 249 -16.69 -3.37 18.93
CA THR A 249 -17.91 -2.59 19.16
C THR A 249 -19.01 -3.01 18.18
N THR A 250 -19.81 -3.98 18.64
CA THR A 250 -21.27 -4.04 18.50
C THR A 250 -21.87 -3.39 17.24
N MET A 251 -22.32 -4.24 16.31
CA MET A 251 -23.35 -3.96 15.29
C MET A 251 -24.72 -3.61 15.94
N GLY A 252 -24.73 -2.93 17.08
CA GLY A 252 -25.89 -2.76 17.96
C GLY A 252 -25.79 -1.59 18.92
N GLY A 253 -25.12 -0.50 18.54
CA GLY A 253 -25.32 0.83 19.16
C GLY A 253 -25.32 0.83 20.70
N GLY A 254 -24.36 0.16 21.33
CA GLY A 254 -24.27 0.14 22.79
C GLY A 254 -23.73 1.47 23.30
N ASN A 255 -24.56 2.25 24.00
CA ASN A 255 -24.13 3.43 24.74
C ASN A 255 -23.19 3.02 25.88
N LYS A 256 -21.88 2.91 25.60
CA LYS A 256 -20.87 2.90 26.65
C LYS A 256 -20.85 4.29 27.31
N GLU A 257 -20.89 4.34 28.64
CA GLU A 257 -20.80 5.60 29.41
C GLU A 257 -19.51 6.39 29.13
N ARG A 258 -18.44 5.71 28.70
CA ARG A 258 -17.13 6.30 28.44
C ARG A 258 -16.84 6.36 26.94
N THR A 259 -16.25 7.45 26.50
CA THR A 259 -15.88 7.65 25.10
C THR A 259 -14.70 6.74 24.72
N VAL A 260 -14.62 6.37 23.43
CA VAL A 260 -13.48 5.59 22.91
C VAL A 260 -12.15 6.32 23.11
N VAL A 261 -12.17 7.65 23.06
CA VAL A 261 -11.00 8.48 23.35
C VAL A 261 -10.50 8.25 24.78
N TYR A 262 -11.41 8.20 25.76
CA TYR A 262 -11.06 7.90 27.16
C TYR A 262 -10.45 6.51 27.31
N ASP A 263 -10.99 5.50 26.63
CA ASP A 263 -10.47 4.13 26.66
C ASP A 263 -9.05 4.05 26.07
N ILE A 264 -8.81 4.73 24.93
CA ILE A 264 -7.48 4.83 24.30
C ILE A 264 -6.48 5.50 25.25
N MET A 265 -6.83 6.68 25.79
CA MET A 265 -5.95 7.41 26.71
C MET A 265 -5.63 6.60 27.96
N SER A 266 -6.64 5.96 28.56
CA SER A 266 -6.47 5.12 29.75
C SER A 266 -5.58 3.92 29.52
N PHE A 267 -5.68 3.30 28.34
CA PHE A 267 -4.84 2.17 27.94
C PHE A 267 -3.39 2.58 27.69
N GLU A 268 -3.16 3.67 26.97
CA GLU A 268 -1.82 4.20 26.70
C GLU A 268 -1.15 4.69 28.01
N ASN A 269 -1.88 5.38 28.88
CA ASN A 269 -1.37 5.81 30.18
C ASN A 269 -0.94 4.63 31.05
N ARG A 270 -1.74 3.55 31.09
CA ARG A 270 -1.36 2.32 31.82
C ARG A 270 -0.11 1.66 31.23
N LYS A 271 0.02 1.61 29.91
CA LYS A 271 1.24 1.09 29.25
C LYS A 271 2.48 1.91 29.61
N LEU A 272 2.36 3.24 29.62
CA LEU A 272 3.45 4.13 30.01
C LEU A 272 3.84 3.94 31.47
N PHE A 273 2.86 3.84 32.37
CA PHE A 273 3.11 3.56 33.79
C PHE A 273 3.91 2.26 33.97
N TYR A 274 3.48 1.14 33.38
CA TYR A 274 4.21 -0.13 33.51
C TYR A 274 5.63 -0.08 32.93
N LEU A 275 5.84 0.69 31.85
CA LEU A 275 7.17 0.88 31.26
C LEU A 275 8.08 1.67 32.20
N ILE A 276 7.58 2.76 32.79
CA ILE A 276 8.34 3.62 33.72
C ILE A 276 8.62 2.87 35.03
N SER A 277 7.63 2.13 35.53
CA SER A 277 7.72 1.37 36.78
C SER A 277 8.40 0.00 36.63
N ASN A 278 8.98 -0.30 35.46
CA ASN A 278 9.69 -1.54 35.14
C ASN A 278 8.94 -2.82 35.57
N THR A 279 7.60 -2.79 35.49
CA THR A 279 6.72 -3.87 35.94
C THR A 279 6.53 -4.88 34.79
N PRO A 280 6.75 -6.20 35.01
CA PRO A 280 6.60 -7.21 33.95
C PRO A 280 5.19 -7.22 33.35
N LYS A 281 5.09 -7.32 32.02
CA LYS A 281 3.82 -7.42 31.30
C LYS A 281 3.31 -8.86 31.30
N GLU A 282 2.38 -9.20 32.18
CA GLU A 282 1.39 -10.24 31.87
C GLU A 282 0.16 -9.56 31.25
N ILE A 283 0.22 -9.26 29.96
CA ILE A 283 -0.99 -8.90 29.21
C ILE A 283 -1.58 -10.21 28.68
N THR A 284 -2.41 -10.88 29.48
CA THR A 284 -3.39 -11.81 28.91
C THR A 284 -4.33 -10.96 28.06
N SER A 285 -4.35 -11.20 26.74
CA SER A 285 -5.37 -10.66 25.86
C SER A 285 -6.72 -11.31 26.19
N ARG A 286 -7.29 -10.96 27.34
CA ARG A 286 -8.71 -11.19 27.59
C ARG A 286 -9.43 -10.17 26.74
N ASN A 287 -10.18 -10.66 25.75
CA ASN A 287 -11.31 -9.90 25.22
C ASN A 287 -12.02 -9.29 26.42
N ILE A 288 -12.27 -7.98 26.39
CA ILE A 288 -13.18 -7.36 27.34
C ILE A 288 -14.57 -7.88 26.95
N ASN A 289 -14.87 -9.12 27.31
CA ASN A 289 -16.18 -9.73 27.19
C ASN A 289 -17.04 -9.09 28.26
N ALA A 290 -18.11 -8.46 27.79
CA ALA A 290 -19.27 -8.12 28.58
C ALA A 290 -19.96 -9.42 28.98
N ASP A 291 -19.56 -10.01 30.10
CA ASP A 291 -20.29 -11.05 30.84
C ASP A 291 -19.75 -11.09 32.27
N ASN A 292 -20.10 -10.06 33.04
CA ASN A 292 -20.06 -10.06 34.51
C ASN A 292 -21.20 -9.15 35.00
N LYS A 293 -22.41 -9.40 34.49
CA LYS A 293 -23.65 -9.12 35.21
C LYS A 293 -24.21 -10.48 35.59
N GLU A 294 -24.77 -10.55 36.80
CA GLU A 294 -25.27 -11.77 37.46
C GLU A 294 -24.19 -12.58 38.18
N ASN A 295 -23.81 -12.08 39.36
CA ASN A 295 -24.10 -12.77 40.61
C ASN A 295 -23.57 -11.92 41.76
N LEU A 296 -24.49 -11.21 42.41
CA LEU A 296 -24.47 -10.85 43.84
C LEU A 296 -25.70 -9.96 44.10
N SER A 297 -26.87 -10.58 44.13
CA SER A 297 -28.05 -10.04 44.81
C SER A 297 -28.40 -10.97 45.97
N HIS A 298 -28.51 -10.37 47.16
CA HIS A 298 -29.02 -10.87 48.44
C HIS A 298 -28.07 -11.68 49.34
N SER A 299 -27.59 -11.04 50.40
CA SER A 299 -28.28 -11.09 51.71
C SER A 299 -27.75 -10.01 52.66
N PHE A 300 -28.68 -9.30 53.31
CA PHE A 300 -28.47 -8.35 54.41
C PHE A 300 -27.81 -9.03 55.63
N ASN A 301 -26.92 -8.31 56.32
CA ASN A 301 -27.13 -7.88 57.72
C ASN A 301 -25.92 -7.09 58.24
N ASP A 302 -26.17 -5.84 58.61
CA ASP A 302 -25.45 -5.11 59.65
C ASP A 302 -25.96 -5.67 61.00
N PRO A 303 -25.12 -5.86 62.04
CA PRO A 303 -24.89 -4.76 62.97
C PRO A 303 -23.45 -4.71 63.53
N GLY A 304 -23.06 -3.52 63.97
CA GLY A 304 -21.69 -3.20 64.32
C GLY A 304 -21.17 -3.68 65.68
N GLN A 305 -19.87 -3.46 65.82
CA GLN A 305 -19.14 -2.89 66.96
C GLN A 305 -17.77 -2.46 66.46
#